data_AF-A0A6S7L067-F1
#
_entry.id   AF-A0A6S7L067-F1
#
_cell.length_a   1.000
_cell.length_b   1.000
_cell.length_c   1.000
_cell.angle_alpha   90.00
_cell.angle_beta   90.00
_cell.angle_gamma   90.00
#
_symmetry.space_group_name_H-M   'P 1'
#
loop_
_entity.id
_entity.type
_entity.pdbx_description
1 polymer ?
#
loop_
_entity_poly.entity_id
_entity_poly.type
_entity_poly.pdbx_seq_one_letter_code
_entity_poly.pdbx_strand_id
1 'polypeptide(L)'
;MPYFPVWDWIRSDHNEDETASILHDWVDKVRPLYHGIDINTTNIDDKYEDAISANHWSLLRFKRLIDLRQAALDEARRLWADYIFFLDCDVYITHPNTIWSLLEERKAIISPLVHSFVKKSAFSNYWCGRDEK
;
A
#
# COMPACT_ATOMS: atom_id res chain seq x y z
N MET A 1 -11.19 -24.28 -2.69
CA MET A 1 -10.43 -23.17 -3.31
C MET A 1 -8.98 -23.63 -3.46
N PRO A 2 -8.31 -23.34 -4.57
CA PRO A 2 -6.87 -23.58 -4.67
C PRO A 2 -6.14 -22.80 -3.57
N TYR A 3 -5.04 -23.36 -3.07
CA TYR A 3 -4.14 -22.67 -2.15
C TYR A 3 -3.55 -21.45 -2.87
N PHE A 4 -3.83 -20.25 -2.35
CA PHE A 4 -3.32 -19.00 -2.90
C PHE A 4 -2.45 -18.34 -1.82
N PRO A 5 -1.12 -18.60 -1.81
CA PRO A 5 -0.24 -18.05 -0.79
C PRO A 5 -0.17 -16.53 -0.95
N VAL A 6 -0.44 -15.82 0.15
CA VAL A 6 -0.34 -14.36 0.21
C VAL A 6 0.88 -13.99 1.03
N TRP A 7 1.70 -13.09 0.49
CA TRP A 7 2.82 -12.48 1.17
C TRP A 7 2.55 -10.98 1.34
N ASP A 8 2.62 -10.50 2.58
CA ASP A 8 2.42 -9.08 2.88
C ASP A 8 3.76 -8.37 3.04
N TRP A 9 3.92 -7.26 2.33
CA TRP A 9 5.09 -6.38 2.42
C TRP A 9 4.64 -5.01 2.92
N ILE A 10 4.97 -4.71 4.18
CA ILE A 10 4.45 -3.54 4.90
C ILE A 10 5.61 -2.58 5.18
N ARG A 11 5.45 -1.33 4.77
CA ARG A 11 6.39 -0.24 5.07
C ARG A 11 5.62 0.95 5.62
N SER A 12 6.13 1.48 6.71
CA SER A 12 5.60 2.66 7.38
C SER A 12 6.80 3.41 7.95
N ASP A 13 6.93 4.68 7.59
CA ASP A 13 8.03 5.53 8.06
C ASP A 13 7.49 6.93 8.40
N HIS A 14 8.29 7.73 9.09
CA HIS A 14 7.93 9.06 9.58
C HIS A 14 6.62 9.05 10.40
N ASN A 15 6.43 8.00 11.21
CA ASN A 15 5.27 7.89 12.10
C ASN A 15 5.43 8.86 13.27
N GLU A 16 4.45 9.75 13.44
CA GLU A 16 4.33 10.67 14.59
C GLU A 16 3.31 10.17 15.63
N ASP A 17 2.76 8.97 15.43
CA ASP A 17 1.72 8.35 16.24
C ASP A 17 2.01 6.86 16.52
N GLU A 18 1.04 6.17 17.10
CA GLU A 18 1.14 4.75 17.49
C GLU A 18 1.05 3.77 16.31
N THR A 19 1.09 4.24 15.04
CA THR A 19 0.96 3.37 13.85
C THR A 19 1.94 2.20 13.88
N ALA A 20 3.20 2.44 14.23
CA ALA A 20 4.21 1.39 14.28
C ALA A 20 3.85 0.30 15.32
N SER A 21 3.43 0.71 16.51
CA SER A 21 3.02 -0.19 17.60
C SER A 21 1.79 -1.03 17.20
N ILE A 22 0.76 -0.37 16.67
CA ILE A 22 -0.48 -1.02 16.22
C ILE A 22 -0.21 -2.03 15.11
N LEU A 23 0.66 -1.71 14.15
CA LEU A 23 1.00 -2.63 13.06
C LEU A 23 1.71 -3.88 13.58
N HIS A 24 2.66 -3.76 14.52
CA HIS A 24 3.32 -4.93 15.12
C HIS A 24 2.33 -5.80 15.90
N ASP A 25 1.49 -5.20 16.72
CA ASP A 25 0.42 -5.90 17.46
C ASP A 25 -0.55 -6.64 16.54
N TRP A 26 -0.88 -6.05 15.37
CA TRP A 26 -1.71 -6.69 14.37
C TRP A 26 -0.99 -7.86 13.71
N VAL A 27 0.25 -7.65 13.25
CA VAL A 27 1.08 -8.68 12.61
C VAL A 27 1.21 -9.91 13.52
N ASP A 28 1.46 -9.72 14.81
CA ASP A 28 1.59 -10.84 15.76
C ASP A 28 0.33 -11.70 15.86
N LYS A 29 -0.85 -11.09 15.71
CA LYS A 29 -2.14 -11.78 15.76
C LYS A 29 -2.48 -12.50 14.45
N VAL A 30 -2.11 -11.92 13.31
CA VAL A 30 -2.54 -12.42 11.99
C VAL A 30 -1.49 -13.23 11.26
N ARG A 31 -0.22 -13.21 11.69
CA ARG A 31 0.90 -13.91 11.02
C ARG A 31 0.58 -15.34 10.59
N PRO A 32 -0.14 -16.19 11.37
CA PRO A 32 -0.49 -17.54 10.94
C PRO A 32 -1.45 -17.62 9.74
N LEU A 33 -2.12 -16.53 9.38
CA LEU A 33 -3.08 -16.46 8.26
C LEU A 33 -2.40 -16.20 6.91
N TYR A 34 -1.15 -15.76 6.91
CA TYR A 34 -0.40 -15.39 5.72
C TYR A 34 0.76 -16.37 5.48
N HIS A 35 1.18 -16.51 4.22
CA HIS A 35 2.35 -17.32 3.89
C HIS A 35 3.64 -16.66 4.39
N GLY A 36 3.68 -15.34 4.38
CA GLY A 36 4.74 -14.55 4.99
C GLY A 36 4.33 -13.09 5.17
N ILE A 37 4.96 -12.44 6.15
CA ILE A 37 4.79 -11.01 6.41
C ILE A 37 6.19 -10.44 6.64
N ASP A 38 6.59 -9.51 5.79
CA ASP A 38 7.77 -8.66 5.95
C ASP A 38 7.32 -7.23 6.28
N ILE A 39 7.60 -6.80 7.51
CA ILE A 39 7.21 -5.49 8.03
C ILE A 39 8.45 -4.69 8.47
N ASN A 40 8.51 -3.43 8.06
CA ASN A 40 9.47 -2.47 8.58
C ASN A 40 8.77 -1.14 8.87
N THR A 41 8.77 -0.75 10.15
CA THR A 41 8.18 0.50 10.67
C THR A 41 9.23 1.47 11.20
N THR A 42 10.50 1.25 10.87
CA THR A 42 11.62 2.06 11.39
C THR A 42 11.59 3.44 10.76
N ASN A 43 11.42 4.47 11.59
CA ASN A 43 11.57 5.85 11.14
C ASN A 43 13.03 6.11 10.76
N ILE A 44 13.25 6.64 9.57
CA ILE A 44 14.57 7.16 9.16
C ILE A 44 14.80 8.52 9.81
N ASP A 45 13.74 9.35 9.81
CA ASP A 45 13.63 10.63 10.49
C ASP A 45 12.20 10.80 11.05
N ASP A 46 11.99 11.78 11.93
CA ASP A 46 10.65 12.09 12.45
C ASP A 46 9.74 12.69 11.37
N LYS A 47 10.30 13.53 10.47
CA LYS A 47 9.58 14.26 9.42
C LYS A 47 10.47 14.48 8.20
N TYR A 48 9.85 14.60 7.02
CA TYR A 48 10.57 15.11 5.85
C TYR A 48 10.93 16.58 6.04
N GLU A 49 12.14 16.98 5.64
CA GLU A 49 12.63 18.36 5.78
C GLU A 49 11.78 19.38 5.01
N ASP A 50 11.15 18.96 3.91
CA ASP A 50 10.24 19.75 3.09
C ASP A 50 8.76 19.59 3.49
N ALA A 51 8.47 18.94 4.61
CA ALA A 51 7.11 18.80 5.14
C ALA A 51 6.70 20.01 5.99
N ILE A 52 5.55 20.61 5.64
CA ILE A 52 4.93 21.69 6.41
C ILE A 52 4.03 21.11 7.52
N SER A 53 3.56 19.87 7.34
CA SER A 53 2.74 19.13 8.31
C SER A 53 2.84 17.61 8.05
N ALA A 54 2.38 16.79 8.99
CA ALA A 54 2.36 15.32 8.88
C ALA A 54 1.65 14.81 7.61
N ASN A 55 0.60 15.52 7.18
CA ASN A 55 -0.20 15.17 6.00
C ASN A 55 0.27 15.88 4.72
N HIS A 56 1.39 16.61 4.78
CA HIS A 56 1.95 17.28 3.61
C HIS A 56 2.54 16.24 2.65
N TRP A 57 2.12 16.32 1.39
CA TRP A 57 2.65 15.51 0.29
C TRP A 57 3.79 16.27 -0.39
N SER A 58 4.95 16.26 0.26
CA SER A 58 6.16 16.94 -0.21
C SER A 58 6.88 16.15 -1.32
N LEU A 59 7.84 16.77 -2.00
CA LEU A 59 8.56 16.12 -3.11
C LEU A 59 9.42 14.96 -2.60
N LEU A 60 10.07 15.13 -1.43
CA LEU A 60 10.84 14.05 -0.81
C LEU A 60 9.95 12.87 -0.44
N ARG A 61 8.74 13.13 0.06
CA ARG A 61 7.76 12.07 0.36
C ARG A 61 7.34 11.32 -0.90
N PHE A 62 7.07 12.01 -2.01
CA PHE A 62 6.75 11.34 -3.28
C PHE A 62 7.90 10.48 -3.78
N LYS A 63 9.14 11.00 -3.73
CA LYS A 63 10.32 10.24 -4.12
C LYS A 63 10.48 8.98 -3.27
N ARG A 64 10.35 9.12 -1.95
CA ARG A 64 10.40 8.00 -1.01
C ARG A 64 9.34 6.94 -1.31
N LEU A 65 8.10 7.34 -1.60
CA LEU A 65 7.03 6.42 -1.98
C LEU A 65 7.34 5.67 -3.28
N ILE A 66 7.92 6.33 -4.28
CA ILE A 66 8.36 5.69 -5.53
C ILE A 66 9.44 4.65 -5.25
N ASP A 67 10.45 5.00 -4.44
CA ASP A 67 11.53 4.09 -4.07
C ASP A 67 11.00 2.84 -3.34
N LEU A 68 10.04 3.03 -2.42
CA LEU A 68 9.38 1.92 -1.70
C LEU A 68 8.59 1.02 -2.65
N ARG A 69 7.82 1.59 -3.58
CA ARG A 69 7.04 0.80 -4.54
C ARG A 69 7.94 0.04 -5.53
N GLN A 70 9.08 0.61 -5.91
CA GLN A 70 10.10 -0.08 -6.69
C GLN A 70 10.71 -1.25 -5.92
N ALA A 71 11.08 -1.04 -4.65
CA ALA A 71 11.61 -2.10 -3.78
C ALA A 71 10.61 -3.26 -3.59
N ALA A 72 9.31 -2.95 -3.42
CA ALA A 72 8.27 -3.96 -3.35
C ALA A 72 8.14 -4.79 -4.63
N LEU A 73 8.24 -4.14 -5.80
CA LEU A 73 8.22 -4.82 -7.10
C LEU A 73 9.42 -5.75 -7.27
N ASP A 74 10.60 -5.32 -6.86
CA ASP A 74 11.81 -6.14 -6.95
C ASP A 74 11.76 -7.33 -5.99
N GLU A 75 11.18 -7.14 -4.79
CA GLU A 75 10.96 -8.23 -3.84
C GLU A 75 9.93 -9.24 -4.36
N ALA A 76 8.81 -8.78 -4.94
CA ALA A 76 7.82 -9.66 -5.57
C ALA A 76 8.43 -10.52 -6.69
N ARG A 77 9.31 -9.92 -7.51
CA ARG A 77 10.08 -10.65 -8.53
C ARG A 77 11.03 -11.68 -7.90
N ARG A 78 11.73 -11.32 -6.82
CA ARG A 78 12.63 -12.23 -6.09
C ARG A 78 11.87 -13.43 -5.52
N LEU A 79 10.65 -13.22 -5.04
CA LEU A 79 9.76 -14.25 -4.52
C LEU A 79 9.02 -15.05 -5.60
N TRP A 80 9.20 -14.72 -6.89
CA TRP A 80 8.47 -15.32 -8.00
C TRP A 80 6.94 -15.19 -7.87
N ALA A 81 6.47 -14.04 -7.38
CA ALA A 81 5.05 -13.77 -7.28
C ALA A 81 4.41 -13.61 -8.68
N ASP A 82 3.28 -14.28 -8.91
CA ASP A 82 2.50 -14.14 -10.15
C ASP A 82 1.86 -12.75 -10.28
N TYR A 83 1.52 -12.13 -9.14
CA TYR A 83 0.83 -10.84 -9.05
C TYR A 83 1.40 -9.99 -7.91
N ILE A 84 1.34 -8.67 -8.08
CA ILE A 84 1.60 -7.69 -7.03
C ILE A 84 0.39 -6.76 -6.93
N PHE A 85 -0.04 -6.48 -5.69
CA PHE A 85 -1.16 -5.60 -5.41
C PHE A 85 -0.70 -4.48 -4.47
N PHE A 86 -0.71 -3.24 -4.96
CA PHE A 86 -0.37 -2.07 -4.15
C PHE A 86 -1.63 -1.55 -3.46
N LEU A 87 -1.59 -1.47 -2.13
CA LEU A 87 -2.68 -0.98 -1.30
C LEU A 87 -2.16 0.11 -0.35
N ASP A 88 -2.78 1.29 -0.41
CA ASP A 88 -2.49 2.38 0.53
C ASP A 88 -3.26 2.17 1.85
N CYS A 89 -2.73 2.65 2.98
CA CYS A 89 -3.27 2.36 4.32
C CYS A 89 -4.64 3.02 4.61
N ASP A 90 -5.06 3.98 3.79
CA ASP A 90 -6.36 4.65 3.87
C ASP A 90 -7.42 4.05 2.92
N VAL A 91 -7.09 2.94 2.24
CA VAL A 91 -8.00 2.23 1.32
C VAL A 91 -8.62 1.01 2.02
N TYR A 92 -9.95 1.01 2.08
CA TYR A 92 -10.72 -0.11 2.61
C TYR A 92 -11.27 -1.00 1.50
N ILE A 93 -10.93 -2.29 1.52
CA ILE A 93 -11.54 -3.30 0.64
C ILE A 93 -12.76 -3.88 1.35
N THR A 94 -13.95 -3.47 0.91
CA THR A 94 -15.23 -3.88 1.51
C THR A 94 -15.89 -5.05 0.81
N HIS A 95 -15.52 -5.31 -0.45
CA HIS A 95 -16.06 -6.43 -1.23
C HIS A 95 -15.10 -7.62 -1.16
N PRO A 96 -15.52 -8.79 -0.65
CA PRO A 96 -14.61 -9.93 -0.43
C PRO A 96 -14.01 -10.50 -1.73
N ASN A 97 -14.62 -10.22 -2.88
CA ASN A 97 -14.18 -10.71 -4.18
C ASN A 97 -13.34 -9.70 -4.97
N THR A 98 -13.02 -8.51 -4.43
CA THR A 98 -12.32 -7.45 -5.17
C THR A 98 -11.07 -7.96 -5.89
N ILE A 99 -10.19 -8.69 -5.20
CA ILE A 99 -8.94 -9.20 -5.82
C ILE A 99 -9.26 -10.18 -6.95
N TRP A 100 -10.19 -11.12 -6.73
CA TRP A 100 -10.60 -12.09 -7.75
C TRP A 100 -11.19 -11.41 -8.99
N SER A 101 -12.07 -10.42 -8.79
CA SER A 101 -12.65 -9.64 -9.90
C SER A 101 -11.58 -8.90 -10.69
N LEU A 102 -10.53 -8.37 -10.05
CA LEU A 102 -9.42 -7.72 -10.76
C LEU A 102 -8.59 -8.73 -11.57
N LEU A 103 -8.34 -9.92 -11.03
CA LEU A 103 -7.58 -10.98 -11.72
C LEU A 103 -8.34 -11.53 -12.94
N GLU A 104 -9.67 -11.61 -12.87
CA GLU A 104 -10.54 -12.09 -13.96
C GLU A 104 -10.48 -11.20 -15.21
N GLU A 105 -10.13 -9.91 -15.07
CA GLU A 105 -9.97 -8.98 -16.20
C GLU A 105 -8.78 -9.33 -17.12
N ARG A 106 -7.83 -10.16 -16.64
CA ARG A 106 -6.66 -10.63 -17.39
C ARG A 106 -5.86 -9.49 -18.07
N LYS A 107 -5.70 -8.38 -17.36
CA LYS A 107 -4.87 -7.24 -17.80
C LYS A 107 -3.52 -7.29 -17.11
N ALA A 108 -2.49 -6.79 -17.78
CA ALA A 108 -1.15 -6.68 -17.20
C ALA A 108 -1.12 -5.72 -15.99
N ILE A 109 -1.92 -4.65 -16.06
CA ILE A 109 -2.12 -3.67 -14.99
C ILE A 109 -3.61 -3.34 -14.95
N ILE A 110 -4.19 -3.38 -13.74
CA ILE A 110 -5.59 -3.04 -13.49
C ILE A 110 -5.70 -2.32 -12.14
N SER A 111 -6.63 -1.37 -12.05
CA SER A 111 -6.99 -0.72 -10.78
C SER A 111 -8.51 -0.61 -10.71
N PRO A 112 -9.12 -0.90 -9.55
CA PRO A 112 -10.51 -0.52 -9.33
C PRO A 112 -10.62 1.00 -9.20
N LEU A 113 -11.83 1.51 -9.41
CA LEU A 113 -12.19 2.88 -9.06
C LEU A 113 -12.39 2.96 -7.55
N VAL A 114 -11.76 3.93 -6.88
CA VAL A 114 -11.92 4.12 -5.43
C VAL A 114 -12.92 5.22 -5.15
N HIS A 115 -13.94 4.87 -4.36
CA HIS A 115 -14.97 5.81 -3.93
C HIS A 115 -14.56 6.49 -2.62
N SER A 116 -14.61 7.81 -2.58
CA SER A 116 -14.49 8.55 -1.31
C SER A 116 -15.82 8.48 -0.56
N PHE A 117 -15.77 8.09 0.72
CA PHE A 117 -16.95 8.12 1.59
C PHE A 117 -17.38 9.56 1.96
N VAL A 118 -16.44 10.52 1.90
CA VAL A 118 -16.64 11.90 2.37
C VAL A 118 -17.04 12.83 1.23
N LYS A 119 -16.49 12.64 0.03
CA LYS A 119 -16.86 13.39 -1.17
C LYS A 119 -17.56 12.44 -2.12
N LYS A 120 -18.72 12.82 -2.68
CA LYS A 120 -19.38 12.10 -3.79
C LYS A 120 -18.57 12.23 -5.10
N SER A 121 -17.27 11.99 -5.05
CA SER A 121 -16.34 12.03 -6.17
C SER A 121 -15.55 10.72 -6.17
N ALA A 122 -15.52 10.07 -7.32
CA ALA A 122 -14.66 8.93 -7.55
C ALA A 122 -13.26 9.44 -7.92
N PHE A 123 -12.22 8.85 -7.33
CA PHE A 123 -10.83 9.17 -7.67
C PHE A 123 -10.18 7.95 -8.33
N SER A 124 -9.37 8.21 -9.36
CA SER A 124 -8.52 7.19 -9.95
C SER A 124 -7.19 7.17 -9.20
N ASN A 125 -6.79 5.99 -8.72
CA ASN A 125 -5.49 5.79 -8.06
C ASN A 125 -4.37 5.55 -9.08
N TYR A 126 -4.66 5.69 -10.38
CA TYR A 126 -3.67 5.56 -11.42
C TYR A 126 -2.72 6.77 -11.38
N TRP A 127 -1.43 6.47 -11.19
CA TRP A 127 -0.31 7.40 -11.15
C TRP A 127 -0.37 8.54 -12.19
N CYS A 128 -0.75 9.73 -11.72
CA CYS A 128 -0.66 11.07 -12.33
C CYS A 128 -1.98 11.70 -12.78
N GLY A 129 -2.32 12.79 -12.09
CA GLY A 129 -3.36 13.76 -12.44
C GLY A 129 -3.75 14.69 -11.29
N ARG A 130 -2.79 15.25 -10.53
CA ARG A 130 -3.08 16.36 -9.58
C ARG A 130 -2.87 17.75 -10.19
N ASP A 131 -2.42 17.83 -11.45
CA ASP A 131 -2.08 19.09 -12.13
C ASP A 131 -3.10 19.48 -13.22
N GLU A 132 -4.36 19.09 -13.08
CA GLU A 132 -5.43 19.73 -13.85
C GLU A 132 -5.96 20.92 -13.05
N LYS A 133 -5.44 22.10 -13.41
CA LYS A 133 -6.05 23.40 -13.09
C LYS A 133 -7.31 23.62 -13.92
#